data_AF-A0A2T6E5J9-F1
#
_entry.id   AF-A0A2T6E5J9-F1
#
_cell.length_a   1.000
_cell.length_b   1.000
_cell.length_c   1.000
_cell.angle_alpha   90.00
_cell.angle_beta   90.00
_cell.angle_gamma   90.00
#
_symmetry.space_group_name_H-M   'P 1'
#
loop_
_entity.id
_entity.type
_entity.pdbx_description
1 polymer ?
#
loop_
_entity_poly.entity_id
_entity_poly.type
_entity_poly.pdbx_seq_one_letter_code
_entity_poly.pdbx_strand_id
1 'polypeptide(L)'
;MPPKKAASAAFFMGSDKLRAVKQEGTDMAQLTDRLHQLLTENALDEEAFAYCLGIEPAQAVALCNGRKKLTATLARQIEQTFSKPVYWLETDAVEQGPSYDLFGADS
;
A
#
# COMPACT_ATOMS: atom_id res chain seq x y z
N MET A 1 -42.46 46.00 10.30
CA MET A 1 -42.24 44.54 10.15
C MET A 1 -40.97 44.36 9.32
N PRO A 2 -39.84 43.89 9.88
CA PRO A 2 -38.62 43.66 9.10
C PRO A 2 -38.55 42.18 8.64
N PRO A 3 -38.10 41.86 7.42
CA PRO A 3 -37.66 40.52 7.11
C PRO A 3 -36.23 40.28 7.63
N LYS A 4 -36.07 39.11 8.23
CA LYS A 4 -34.89 38.60 8.94
C LYS A 4 -33.75 38.32 7.95
N LYS A 5 -32.52 38.65 8.38
CA LYS A 5 -31.25 38.32 7.71
C LYS A 5 -31.14 36.80 7.48
N ALA A 6 -30.91 36.37 6.24
CA ALA A 6 -30.45 35.02 5.94
C ALA A 6 -28.95 34.94 6.23
N ALA A 7 -28.58 34.12 7.21
CA ALA A 7 -27.19 33.79 7.48
C ALA A 7 -26.69 32.83 6.39
N SER A 8 -25.65 33.25 5.67
CA SER A 8 -24.89 32.39 4.78
C SER A 8 -24.14 31.36 5.63
N ALA A 9 -24.58 30.11 5.60
CA ALA A 9 -23.85 29.00 6.18
C ALA A 9 -22.63 28.71 5.29
N ALA A 10 -21.48 29.27 5.67
CA ALA A 10 -20.20 28.84 5.14
C ALA A 10 -19.98 27.38 5.55
N PHE A 11 -20.04 26.48 4.57
CA PHE A 11 -19.76 25.06 4.72
C PHE A 11 -18.25 24.91 4.96
N PHE A 12 -17.84 24.84 6.23
CA PHE A 12 -16.46 24.57 6.63
C PHE A 12 -16.17 23.09 6.38
N MET A 13 -15.86 22.74 5.12
CA MET A 13 -15.36 21.43 4.74
C MET A 13 -13.95 21.26 5.32
N GLY A 14 -13.84 20.45 6.37
CA GLY A 14 -12.65 20.28 7.20
C GLY A 14 -11.42 19.76 6.45
N SER A 15 -10.29 20.38 6.76
CA SER A 15 -8.93 20.09 6.29
C SER A 15 -8.48 18.64 6.46
N ASP A 16 -9.13 17.88 7.35
CA ASP A 16 -8.81 16.47 7.63
C ASP A 16 -9.13 15.53 6.46
N LYS A 17 -10.19 15.83 5.69
CA LYS A 17 -10.56 15.01 4.52
C LYS A 17 -9.58 15.16 3.36
N LEU A 18 -8.97 16.35 3.23
CA LEU A 18 -7.93 16.64 2.23
C LEU A 18 -6.61 15.93 2.55
N ARG A 19 -6.27 15.77 3.84
CA ARG A 19 -5.07 15.02 4.25
C ARG A 19 -5.21 13.53 3.97
N ALA A 20 -6.33 12.92 4.34
CA ALA A 20 -6.56 11.48 4.13
C ALA A 20 -6.47 11.09 2.64
N VAL A 21 -7.10 11.87 1.75
CA VAL A 21 -7.05 11.61 0.29
C VAL A 21 -5.63 11.75 -0.27
N LYS A 22 -4.84 12.70 0.26
CA LYS A 22 -3.44 12.89 -0.16
C LYS A 22 -2.54 11.75 0.33
N GLN A 23 -2.80 11.23 1.53
CA GLN A 23 -2.04 10.16 2.15
C GLN A 23 -2.32 8.81 1.47
N GLU A 24 -3.58 8.53 1.14
CA GLU A 24 -4.00 7.33 0.38
C GLU A 24 -3.43 7.29 -1.05
N GLY A 25 -3.34 8.44 -1.72
CA GLY A 25 -2.69 8.54 -3.04
C GLY A 25 -1.16 8.36 -2.99
N THR A 26 -0.52 8.72 -1.88
CA THR A 26 0.93 8.55 -1.68
C THR A 26 1.27 7.09 -1.37
N ASP A 27 0.42 6.43 -0.57
CA ASP A 27 0.54 5.01 -0.20
C ASP A 27 0.43 4.09 -1.44
N MET A 28 -0.55 4.35 -2.31
CA MET A 28 -0.71 3.59 -3.55
C MET A 28 0.50 3.72 -4.49
N ALA A 29 1.08 4.92 -4.61
CA ALA A 29 2.26 5.14 -5.44
C ALA A 29 3.49 4.36 -4.94
N GLN A 30 3.71 4.34 -3.62
CA GLN A 30 4.80 3.56 -3.03
C GLN A 30 4.60 2.05 -3.20
N LEU A 31 3.35 1.58 -3.11
CA LEU A 31 3.02 0.20 -3.38
C LEU A 31 3.33 -0.19 -4.83
N THR A 32 2.94 0.64 -5.80
CA THR A 32 3.24 0.38 -7.21
C THR A 32 4.74 0.37 -7.48
N ASP A 33 5.50 1.28 -6.85
CA ASP A 33 6.96 1.32 -6.99
C ASP A 33 7.62 0.05 -6.45
N ARG A 34 7.18 -0.44 -5.28
CA ARG A 34 7.66 -1.71 -4.71
C ARG A 34 7.31 -2.90 -5.60
N LEU A 35 6.11 -2.92 -6.20
CA LEU A 35 5.75 -3.98 -7.15
C LEU A 35 6.65 -3.94 -8.39
N HIS A 36 6.90 -2.77 -8.98
CA HIS A 36 7.79 -2.64 -10.13
C HIS A 36 9.24 -3.03 -9.79
N GLN A 37 9.71 -2.69 -8.60
CA GLN A 37 11.01 -3.15 -8.11
C GLN A 37 11.07 -4.68 -8.05
N LEU A 38 10.04 -5.32 -7.46
CA LEU A 38 9.94 -6.77 -7.38
C LEU A 38 9.95 -7.43 -8.77
N LEU A 39 9.18 -6.89 -9.73
CA LEU A 39 9.16 -7.39 -11.10
C LEU A 39 10.54 -7.29 -11.76
N THR A 40 11.20 -6.14 -11.60
CA THR A 40 12.53 -5.87 -12.18
C THR A 40 13.58 -6.80 -11.59
N GLU A 41 13.60 -6.97 -10.26
CA GLU A 41 14.54 -7.85 -9.55
C GLU A 41 14.43 -9.32 -9.97
N ASN A 42 13.21 -9.77 -10.31
CA ASN A 42 12.94 -11.15 -10.71
C ASN A 42 12.91 -11.35 -12.23
N ALA A 43 13.16 -10.29 -13.03
CA ALA A 43 13.03 -10.29 -14.48
C ALA A 43 11.67 -10.83 -14.98
N LEU A 44 10.59 -10.37 -14.33
CA LEU A 44 9.21 -10.75 -14.64
C LEU A 44 8.45 -9.59 -15.28
N ASP A 45 7.54 -9.92 -16.19
CA ASP A 45 6.47 -9.05 -16.62
C ASP A 45 5.20 -9.29 -15.78
N GLU A 46 4.19 -8.45 -15.96
CA GLU A 46 2.93 -8.53 -15.19
C GLU A 46 2.16 -9.82 -15.45
N GLU A 47 2.35 -10.42 -16.63
CA GLU A 47 1.72 -11.70 -17.00
C GLU A 47 2.36 -12.87 -16.24
N ALA A 48 3.70 -12.97 -16.27
CA ALA A 48 4.41 -14.00 -15.51
C ALA A 48 4.17 -13.85 -13.99
N PHE A 49 4.10 -12.61 -13.50
CA PHE A 49 3.72 -12.32 -12.11
C PHE A 49 2.32 -12.85 -11.76
N ALA A 50 1.34 -12.69 -12.64
CA ALA A 50 0.00 -13.25 -12.46
C ALA A 50 0.04 -14.78 -12.32
N TYR A 51 0.83 -15.44 -13.17
CA TYR A 51 0.98 -16.91 -13.11
C TYR A 51 1.64 -17.38 -11.82
N CYS A 52 2.63 -16.66 -11.29
CA CYS A 52 3.24 -16.97 -9.99
C CYS A 52 2.24 -16.91 -8.82
N LEU A 53 1.17 -16.11 -8.95
CA LEU A 53 0.18 -15.88 -7.90
C LEU A 53 -1.14 -16.63 -8.15
N GLY A 54 -1.30 -17.27 -9.31
CA GLY A 54 -2.56 -17.92 -9.69
C GLY A 54 -3.72 -16.93 -9.85
N ILE A 55 -3.42 -15.69 -10.26
CA ILE A 55 -4.43 -14.66 -10.53
C ILE A 55 -4.51 -14.35 -12.03
N GLU A 56 -5.59 -13.72 -12.46
CA GLU A 56 -5.77 -13.29 -13.85
C GLU A 56 -4.74 -12.20 -14.25
N PRO A 57 -4.11 -12.26 -15.43
CA PRO A 57 -3.17 -11.23 -15.90
C PRO A 57 -3.72 -9.81 -15.86
N ALA A 58 -4.99 -9.62 -16.22
CA ALA A 58 -5.65 -8.31 -16.13
C ALA A 58 -5.69 -7.75 -14.69
N GLN A 59 -5.75 -8.62 -13.67
CA GLN A 59 -5.69 -8.21 -12.27
C GLN A 59 -4.28 -7.80 -11.85
N ALA A 60 -3.26 -8.54 -12.28
CA ALA A 60 -1.86 -8.18 -12.06
C ALA A 60 -1.52 -6.81 -12.66
N VAL A 61 -1.93 -6.57 -13.91
CA VAL A 61 -1.76 -5.27 -14.58
C VAL A 61 -2.51 -4.16 -13.83
N ALA A 62 -3.71 -4.42 -13.30
CA ALA A 62 -4.44 -3.42 -12.52
C ALA A 62 -3.75 -3.09 -11.18
N LEU A 63 -3.10 -4.07 -10.54
CA LEU A 63 -2.32 -3.87 -9.31
C LEU A 63 -1.05 -3.06 -9.57
N CYS A 64 -0.27 -3.43 -10.59
CA CYS A 64 1.00 -2.74 -10.90
C CYS A 64 0.76 -1.29 -11.34
N ASN A 65 -0.37 -1.00 -12.01
CA ASN A 65 -0.76 0.36 -12.39
C ASN A 65 -1.47 1.14 -11.27
N GLY A 66 -1.62 0.59 -10.06
CA GLY A 66 -2.33 1.23 -8.95
C GLY A 66 -3.85 1.37 -9.16
N ARG A 67 -4.41 0.79 -10.22
CA ARG A 67 -5.85 0.84 -10.52
C ARG A 67 -6.68 -0.05 -9.60
N LYS A 68 -6.03 -0.98 -8.90
CA LYS A 68 -6.66 -1.88 -7.92
C LYS A 68 -5.88 -1.83 -6.61
N LYS A 69 -6.60 -1.75 -5.50
CA LYS A 69 -5.99 -1.87 -4.17
C LYS A 69 -5.53 -3.29 -3.91
N LEU A 70 -4.36 -3.41 -3.29
CA LEU A 70 -3.84 -4.68 -2.82
C LEU A 70 -4.56 -5.08 -1.52
N THR A 71 -5.10 -6.29 -1.46
CA THR A 71 -5.67 -6.82 -0.22
C THR A 71 -4.57 -7.35 0.68
N ALA A 72 -4.77 -7.34 1.99
CA ALA A 72 -3.79 -7.86 2.95
C ALA A 72 -3.41 -9.32 2.63
N THR A 73 -4.38 -10.17 2.30
CA THR A 73 -4.14 -11.58 1.92
C THR A 73 -3.25 -11.69 0.68
N LEU A 74 -3.53 -10.89 -0.37
CA LEU A 74 -2.73 -10.91 -1.58
C LEU A 74 -1.33 -10.34 -1.34
N ALA A 75 -1.19 -9.32 -0.48
CA ALA A 75 0.11 -8.81 -0.06
C ALA A 75 0.96 -9.89 0.64
N ARG A 76 0.37 -10.64 1.59
CA ARG A 76 1.05 -11.76 2.24
C ARG A 76 1.46 -12.83 1.22
N GLN A 77 0.59 -13.13 0.26
CA GLN A 77 0.88 -14.10 -0.80
C GLN A 77 2.06 -13.66 -1.67
N ILE A 78 2.10 -12.39 -2.11
CA ILE A 78 3.22 -11.84 -2.90
C ILE A 78 4.51 -11.94 -2.10
N GLU A 79 4.51 -11.54 -0.84
CA GLU A 79 5.71 -11.61 0.00
C GLU A 79 6.22 -13.05 0.15
N GLN A 80 5.33 -14.02 0.32
CA GLN A 80 5.69 -15.43 0.39
C GLN A 80 6.26 -15.95 -0.94
N THR A 81 5.57 -15.67 -2.07
CA THR A 81 5.98 -16.12 -3.40
C THR A 81 7.35 -15.60 -3.80
N PHE A 82 7.67 -14.36 -3.42
CA PHE A 82 8.92 -13.69 -3.79
C PHE A 82 9.93 -13.59 -2.63
N SER A 83 9.73 -14.37 -1.56
CA SER A 83 10.63 -14.45 -0.41
C SER A 83 10.96 -13.07 0.21
N LYS A 84 10.00 -12.16 0.25
CA LYS A 84 10.11 -10.85 0.93
C LYS A 84 9.71 -10.98 2.40
N PRO A 85 10.27 -10.13 3.30
CA PRO A 85 9.90 -10.16 4.70
C PRO A 85 8.43 -9.76 4.90
N VAL A 86 7.88 -10.15 6.05
CA VAL A 86 6.54 -9.73 6.47
C VAL A 86 6.49 -8.20 6.52
N TYR A 87 5.40 -7.63 6.03
CA TYR A 87 5.11 -6.19 5.92
C TYR A 87 5.96 -5.45 4.89
N TRP A 88 6.71 -6.15 4.02
CA TRP A 88 7.47 -5.51 2.97
C TRP A 88 6.63 -4.69 1.98
N LEU A 89 5.36 -5.06 1.75
CA LEU A 89 4.44 -4.29 0.90
C LEU A 89 3.65 -3.22 1.65
N GLU A 90 3.77 -3.14 2.97
CA GLU A 90 3.04 -2.16 3.79
C GLU A 90 3.85 -0.88 3.95
N THR A 91 3.20 0.25 3.71
CA THR A 91 3.82 1.58 3.77
C THR A 91 4.09 2.04 5.20
N ASP A 92 3.32 1.52 6.16
CA ASP A 92 3.46 1.79 7.59
C ASP A 92 4.28 0.72 8.34
N ALA A 93 5.01 -0.14 7.61
CA ALA A 93 5.91 -1.12 8.23
C ALA A 93 7.04 -0.38 8.95
N VAL A 94 6.80 -0.06 10.23
CA VAL A 94 7.83 0.34 11.17
C VAL A 94 8.92 -0.74 11.09
N GLU A 95 10.12 -0.34 10.70
CA GLU A 95 11.36 -1.14 10.75
C GLU A 95 11.61 -1.63 12.18
N GLN A 96 10.84 -2.61 12.64
CA GLN A 96 11.04 -3.33 13.89
C GLN A 96 11.38 -4.78 13.52
N GLY A 97 12.60 -4.95 13.00
CA GLY A 97 13.21 -6.26 12.95
C GLY A 97 13.45 -6.78 14.38
N PRO A 98 13.21 -8.08 14.66
CA PRO A 98 13.58 -8.64 15.95
C PRO A 98 15.11 -8.64 16.10
N SER A 99 15.63 -7.81 16.99
CA SER A 99 17.03 -7.86 17.43
C SER A 99 17.22 -9.10 18.29
N TYR A 100 17.64 -10.21 17.68
CA TYR A 100 18.10 -11.38 18.42
C TYR A 100 19.54 -11.14 18.88
N ASP A 101 19.73 -11.02 20.19
CA ASP A 101 21.05 -11.17 20.79
C ASP A 101 21.43 -12.66 20.75
N LEU A 102 22.30 -13.01 19.81
CA LEU A 102 22.77 -14.39 19.59
C LEU A 102 23.91 -14.78 20.55
N PHE A 103 24.35 -13.86 21.41
CA PHE A 103 25.38 -14.11 22.40
C PHE A 103 24.77 -13.92 23.77
N GLY A 104 24.16 -15.00 24.27
CA GLY A 104 23.52 -15.04 25.57
C GLY A 104 24.27 -14.20 26.61
N ALA A 105 23.53 -13.28 27.24
CA ALA A 105 23.90 -12.64 28.49
C ALA A 105 24.03 -13.72 29.57
N ASP A 106 25.16 -14.42 29.56
CA ASP A 106 25.60 -15.26 30.66
C ASP A 106 26.40 -14.34 31.61
N SER A 107 25.74 -13.95 32.70
CA SER A 107 26.32 -13.23 33.84
C SER A 107 25.98 -13.98 35.12
#